data_AF-A0A257B5P0-F1
#
_entry.id   AF-A0A257B5P0-F1
#
_cell.length_a   1.000
_cell.length_b   1.000
_cell.length_c   1.000
_cell.angle_alpha   90.00
_cell.angle_beta   90.00
_cell.angle_gamma   90.00
#
_symmetry.space_group_name_H-M   'P 1'
#
loop_
_entity.id
_entity.type
_entity.pdbx_description
1 polymer ?
#
loop_
_entity_poly.entity_id
_entity_poly.type
_entity_poly.pdbx_seq_one_letter_code
_entity_poly.pdbx_strand_id
1 'polypeptide(L)'
;MNLSPERRQLMAEAQALLCEAERRLRDLLDGVGDLEAFEVACDALNVAAVKLRLIQIELSAQEETFPEAAAQSGTARADDDDTLPPD
;
A
#
# COMPACT_ATOMS: atom_id res chain seq x y z
N MET A 1 5.53 -10.49 4.32
CA MET A 1 5.31 -10.14 2.90
C MET A 1 6.64 -9.70 2.31
N ASN A 2 7.16 -10.37 1.28
CA ASN A 2 8.40 -9.95 0.60
C ASN A 2 8.05 -9.28 -0.73
N LEU A 3 8.31 -7.98 -0.85
CA LEU A 3 8.20 -7.25 -2.11
C LEU A 3 9.26 -7.71 -3.11
N SER A 4 8.90 -7.82 -4.38
CA SER A 4 9.87 -8.08 -5.45
C SER A 4 10.92 -6.97 -5.51
N PRO A 5 12.14 -7.23 -6.02
CA PRO A 5 13.15 -6.21 -6.23
C PRO A 5 12.64 -5.00 -7.03
N GLU A 6 11.86 -5.25 -8.09
CA GLU A 6 11.24 -4.21 -8.92
C GLU A 6 10.26 -3.33 -8.13
N ARG A 7 9.48 -3.92 -7.21
CA ARG A 7 8.57 -3.15 -6.35
C ARG A 7 9.30 -2.29 -5.34
N ARG A 8 10.39 -2.81 -4.76
CA ARG A 8 11.25 -2.02 -3.87
C ARG A 8 11.86 -0.83 -4.62
N GLN A 9 12.25 -1.03 -5.88
CA GLN A 9 12.72 0.04 -6.74
C GLN A 9 11.62 1.07 -7.02
N LEU A 10 10.40 0.64 -7.39
CA LEU A 10 9.26 1.53 -7.60
C LEU A 10 8.89 2.32 -6.34
N MET A 11 8.96 1.70 -5.16
CA MET A 11 8.75 2.39 -3.88
C MET A 11 9.82 3.45 -3.64
N ALA A 12 11.09 3.13 -3.87
CA ALA A 12 12.19 4.08 -3.71
C ALA A 12 12.04 5.29 -4.66
N GLU A 13 11.66 5.04 -5.91
CA GLU A 13 11.39 6.10 -6.90
C GLU A 13 10.19 6.97 -6.51
N ALA A 14 9.08 6.35 -6.06
CA ALA A 14 7.93 7.09 -5.59
C ALA A 14 8.29 7.96 -4.36
N GLN A 15 9.08 7.42 -3.42
CA GLN A 15 9.54 8.16 -2.26
C GLN A 15 10.44 9.34 -2.66
N ALA A 16 11.36 9.15 -3.60
CA ALA A 16 12.22 10.23 -4.09
C ALA A 16 11.41 11.38 -4.71
N LEU A 17 10.41 11.06 -5.54
CA LEU A 17 9.51 12.04 -6.14
C LEU A 17 8.67 12.80 -5.09
N LEU A 18 8.18 12.11 -4.06
CA LEU A 18 7.46 12.73 -2.95
C LEU A 18 8.35 13.71 -2.18
N CYS A 19 9.59 13.32 -1.86
CA CYS A 19 10.55 14.20 -1.19
C CYS A 19 10.89 15.43 -2.05
N GLU A 20 11.04 15.24 -3.37
CA GLU A 20 11.31 16.34 -4.29
C GLU A 20 10.13 17.32 -4.36
N ALA A 21 8.91 16.80 -4.49
CA ALA A 21 7.70 17.61 -4.51
C ALA A 21 7.50 18.37 -3.19
N GLU A 22 7.71 17.72 -2.04
CA GLU A 22 7.63 18.37 -0.73
C GLU A 22 8.60 19.54 -0.64
N ARG A 23 9.86 19.35 -1.07
CA ARG A 23 10.87 20.41 -1.07
C ARG A 23 10.44 21.59 -1.94
N ARG A 24 10.03 21.33 -3.19
CA ARG A 24 9.60 22.38 -4.13
C ARG A 24 8.39 23.16 -3.62
N LEU A 25 7.43 22.48 -3.01
CA LEU A 25 6.27 23.12 -2.38
C LEU A 25 6.67 23.97 -1.17
N ARG A 26 7.64 23.52 -0.37
CA ARG A 26 8.18 24.32 0.74
C ARG A 26 8.89 25.56 0.22
N ASP A 27 9.74 25.42 -0.79
CA ASP A 27 10.43 26.55 -1.43
C ASP A 27 9.42 27.58 -1.97
N LEU A 28 8.29 27.14 -2.54
CA LEU A 28 7.20 28.01 -2.98
C LEU A 28 6.54 28.75 -1.79
N LEU A 29 6.23 28.04 -0.71
CA LEU A 29 5.62 28.62 0.49
C LEU A 29 6.54 29.62 1.19
N ASP A 30 7.85 29.40 1.11
CA ASP A 30 8.88 30.31 1.63
C ASP A 30 9.17 31.50 0.69
N GLY A 31 8.51 31.55 -0.48
CA GLY A 31 8.65 32.63 -1.46
C GLY A 31 9.93 32.56 -2.31
N VAL A 32 10.61 31.40 -2.30
CA VAL A 32 11.84 31.12 -3.08
C VAL A 32 11.52 30.48 -4.44
N GLY A 33 10.36 29.81 -4.56
CA GLY A 33 9.92 29.13 -5.79
C GLY A 33 9.07 29.99 -6.74
N ASP A 34 8.99 29.56 -7.99
CA ASP A 34 8.11 30.12 -9.02
C ASP A 34 6.98 29.15 -9.41
N LEU A 35 6.11 29.59 -10.32
CA LEU A 35 4.97 28.79 -10.79
C LEU A 35 5.43 27.51 -11.51
N GLU A 36 6.56 27.57 -12.23
CA GLU A 36 7.13 26.40 -12.91
C GLU A 36 7.58 25.34 -11.89
N ALA A 37 8.20 25.75 -10.77
CA ALA A 37 8.54 24.85 -9.69
C ALA A 37 7.31 24.17 -9.06
N PHE A 38 6.18 24.88 -8.98
CA PHE A 38 4.91 24.30 -8.53
C PHE A 38 4.35 23.27 -9.52
N GLU A 39 4.34 23.57 -10.82
CA GLU A 39 3.89 22.62 -11.86
C GLU A 39 4.73 21.34 -11.84
N VAL A 40 6.06 21.45 -11.74
CA VAL A 40 6.94 20.28 -11.63
C VAL A 40 6.66 19.49 -10.34
N ALA A 41 6.35 20.15 -9.23
CA ALA A 41 5.97 19.47 -8.00
C ALA A 41 4.65 18.69 -8.17
N CYS A 42 3.66 19.26 -8.87
CA CYS A 42 2.41 18.57 -9.19
C CYS A 42 2.65 17.34 -10.08
N ASP A 43 3.50 17.44 -11.09
CA ASP A 43 3.86 16.31 -11.95
C ASP A 43 4.56 15.20 -11.17
N ALA A 44 5.51 15.56 -10.30
CA ALA A 44 6.19 14.59 -9.43
C ALA A 44 5.21 13.87 -8.51
N LEU A 45 4.24 14.57 -7.91
CA LEU A 45 3.17 13.97 -7.10
C LEU A 45 2.30 13.01 -7.92
N ASN A 46 1.92 13.39 -9.15
CA ASN A 46 1.13 12.55 -10.03
C ASN A 46 1.86 11.25 -10.37
N VAL A 47 3.13 11.33 -10.75
CA VAL A 47 3.96 10.14 -11.05
C VAL A 47 4.12 9.26 -9.82
N ALA A 48 4.38 9.85 -8.64
CA ALA A 48 4.47 9.10 -7.40
C ALA A 48 3.16 8.37 -7.07
N ALA A 49 2.01 9.04 -7.23
CA ALA A 49 0.69 8.46 -6.98
C ALA A 49 0.42 7.26 -7.89
N VAL A 50 0.76 7.34 -9.19
CA VAL A 50 0.62 6.22 -10.13
C VAL A 50 1.52 5.04 -9.71
N LYS A 51 2.79 5.30 -9.37
CA LYS A 51 3.72 4.24 -8.92
C LYS A 51 3.20 3.54 -7.66
N LEU A 52 2.73 4.30 -6.67
CA LEU A 52 2.15 3.74 -5.44
C LEU A 52 0.87 2.96 -5.72
N ARG A 53 0.03 3.43 -6.65
CA ARG A 53 -1.19 2.72 -7.03
C ARG A 53 -0.91 1.37 -7.68
N LEU A 54 0.11 1.28 -8.53
CA LEU A 54 0.56 0.01 -9.12
C LEU A 54 0.97 -0.98 -8.04
N ILE A 55 1.78 -0.52 -7.08
CA ILE A 55 2.21 -1.35 -5.94
C ILE A 55 1.01 -1.83 -5.12
N GLN A 56 0.03 -0.96 -4.85
CA GLN A 56 -1.19 -1.30 -4.12
C GLN A 56 -2.01 -2.39 -4.82
N ILE A 57 -2.27 -2.23 -6.13
CA ILE A 57 -3.04 -3.20 -6.92
C ILE A 57 -2.37 -4.58 -6.86
N GLU A 58 -1.05 -4.62 -7.01
CA GLU A 58 -0.31 -5.87 -6.99
C GLU A 58 -0.25 -6.52 -5.60
N LEU A 59 -0.19 -5.72 -4.53
CA LEU A 59 -0.27 -6.24 -3.16
C LEU A 59 -1.64 -6.84 -2.89
N SER A 60 -2.72 -6.16 -3.29
CA SER A 60 -4.08 -6.69 -3.16
C SER A 60 -4.31 -7.97 -3.97
N ALA A 61 -3.75 -8.07 -5.18
CA ALA A 61 -3.81 -9.29 -5.97
C ALA A 61 -3.12 -10.48 -5.28
N GLN A 62 -2.04 -10.24 -4.51
CA GLN A 62 -1.39 -11.29 -3.73
C GLN A 62 -2.21 -11.72 -2.51
N GLU A 63 -2.97 -10.80 -1.90
CA GLU A 63 -3.86 -11.11 -0.78
C GLU A 63 -5.08 -11.93 -1.25
N GLU A 64 -5.61 -11.64 -2.45
CA GLU A 64 -6.71 -12.40 -3.07
C GLU A 64 -6.30 -13.78 -3.61
N THR A 65 -4.99 -14.02 -3.85
CA THR A 65 -4.49 -15.33 -4.31
C THR A 65 -4.26 -16.31 -3.15
N PHE A 66 -4.35 -15.86 -1.89
CA PHE A 66 -4.27 -16.72 -0.70
C PHE A 66 -5.48 -16.62 0.27
N PRO A 67 -6.74 -16.84 -0.15
CA PRO A 67 -7.84 -16.98 0.80
C PRO A 67 -7.89 -18.37 1.47
N GLU A 68 -7.16 -19.38 0.97
CA GLU A 68 -7.39 -20.79 1.35
C GLU A 68 -6.41 -21.40 2.37
N ALA A 69 -5.30 -20.75 2.74
CA ALA A 69 -4.35 -21.36 3.68
C ALA A 69 -4.66 -21.09 5.18
N ALA A 70 -5.58 -20.17 5.49
CA ALA A 70 -5.92 -19.81 6.88
C ALA A 70 -7.22 -20.47 7.40
N ALA A 71 -7.94 -21.24 6.57
CA ALA A 71 -9.16 -21.94 6.97
C ALA A 71 -8.93 -23.42 7.39
N GLN A 72 -7.70 -23.94 7.32
CA GLN A 72 -7.39 -25.33 7.69
C GLN A 72 -6.19 -25.43 8.63
N SER A 73 -6.28 -24.83 9.81
CA SER A 73 -5.50 -25.30 10.96
C SER A 73 -6.17 -24.86 12.26
N GLY A 74 -6.88 -25.81 12.88
CA GLY A 74 -7.23 -25.76 14.30
C GLY A 74 -8.72 -25.73 14.62
N THR A 75 -9.42 -26.85 14.44
CA THR A 75 -9.94 -27.69 15.56
C THR A 75 -10.91 -28.74 15.02
N ALA A 76 -10.39 -29.95 14.83
CA ALA A 76 -11.22 -31.14 14.95
C ALA A 76 -11.41 -31.41 16.45
N ARG A 77 -12.64 -31.27 16.95
CA ARG A 77 -13.10 -32.02 18.11
C ARG A 77 -14.55 -32.39 17.87
N ALA A 78 -14.73 -33.61 17.37
CA ALA A 78 -15.98 -34.34 17.60
C ALA A 78 -16.04 -34.66 19.09
N ASP A 79 -17.13 -34.29 19.73
CA ASP A 79 -17.86 -35.19 20.63
C ASP A 79 -19.25 -34.60 20.82
N ASP A 80 -20.25 -35.42 20.51
CA ASP A 80 -21.63 -35.28 20.93
C ASP A 80 -21.69 -35.06 22.45
N ASP A 81 -22.43 -34.06 22.90
CA ASP A 81 -23.11 -34.16 24.18
C ASP A 81 -24.48 -33.49 24.08
N ASP A 82 -25.39 -34.29 23.54
CA ASP A 82 -26.82 -34.18 23.67
C ASP A 82 -27.20 -34.19 25.16
N THR A 83 -27.51 -33.04 25.75
CA THR A 83 -28.46 -32.95 26.88
C THR A 83 -29.12 -31.58 26.95
N LEU A 84 -30.34 -31.48 26.42
CA LEU A 84 -31.35 -30.54 26.91
C LEU A 84 -31.86 -31.02 28.28
N PRO A 85 -31.80 -30.23 29.37
CA PRO A 85 -32.63 -30.49 30.52
C PRO A 85 -34.04 -29.88 30.32
N PRO A 86 -35.11 -30.56 30.77
CA PRO A 86 -36.50 -30.23 30.47
C PRO A 86 -37.12 -29.19 31.42
N ASP A 87 -38.24 -28.65 30.93
CA ASP A 87 -39.25 -27.70 31.47
C ASP A 87 -38.86 -26.22 31.68
#